data_AF-A0A947JPB0-F1
#
_entry.id   AF-A0A947JPB0-F1
#
_cell.length_a   1.000
_cell.length_b   1.000
_cell.length_c   1.000
_cell.angle_alpha   90.00
_cell.angle_beta   90.00
_cell.angle_gamma   90.00
#
_symmetry.space_group_name_H-M   'P 1'
#
loop_
_entity.id
_entity.type
_entity.pdbx_description
1 polymer ?
#
loop_
_entity_poly.entity_id
_entity_poly.type
_entity_poly.pdbx_seq_one_letter_code
_entity_poly.pdbx_strand_id
1 'polypeptide(L)'
;MEYQHEKLARGKWYTLTLAEQMGNIGSEVGRAGSWRERGQQEYFDKAFERALELFDLTLADERWKGARRREIARARDQVCEVLKYGGVDESLKSLNNYFFKFALAARMLAGSA
;
A
#
# COMPACT_ATOMS: atom_id res chain seq x y z
N MET A 1 -12.99 14.50 1.50
CA MET A 1 -12.79 13.04 1.54
C MET A 1 -12.75 12.66 3.01
N GLU A 2 -13.69 11.83 3.45
CA GLU A 2 -13.77 11.39 4.85
C GLU A 2 -12.82 10.20 5.00
N TYR A 3 -11.72 10.39 5.74
CA TYR A 3 -10.72 9.34 5.97
C TYR A 3 -11.32 8.31 6.94
N GLN A 4 -11.47 7.04 6.52
CA GLN A 4 -11.97 5.96 7.38
C GLN A 4 -11.10 5.78 8.64
N HIS A 5 -9.86 6.27 8.63
CA HIS A 5 -8.98 6.28 9.80
C HIS A 5 -8.44 7.68 10.15
N GLU A 6 -9.26 8.51 10.81
CA GLU A 6 -8.84 9.83 11.32
C GLU A 6 -7.50 9.81 12.07
N LYS A 7 -7.19 8.76 12.83
CA LYS A 7 -5.92 8.65 13.59
C LYS A 7 -4.68 8.54 12.70
N LEU A 8 -4.79 8.02 11.47
CA LEU A 8 -3.69 7.99 10.52
C LEU A 8 -3.48 9.34 9.85
N ALA A 9 -4.58 10.02 9.50
CA ALA A 9 -4.55 11.38 8.96
C ALA A 9 -4.04 12.41 9.97
N ARG A 10 -4.16 12.15 11.29
CA ARG A 10 -3.68 13.01 12.40
C ARG A 10 -2.14 13.11 12.55
N GLY A 11 -1.36 12.73 11.54
CA GLY A 11 0.08 13.02 11.51
C GLY A 11 1.01 11.81 11.67
N LYS A 12 0.58 10.73 12.34
CA LYS A 12 1.43 9.55 12.59
C LYS A 12 1.88 8.88 11.29
N TRP A 13 1.06 8.88 10.25
CA TRP A 13 1.47 8.31 8.96
C TRP A 13 2.69 9.04 8.37
N TYR A 14 2.76 10.35 8.56
CA TYR A 14 3.87 11.20 8.09
C TYR A 14 5.13 11.11 8.97
N THR A 15 5.10 10.39 10.09
CA THR A 15 6.32 10.10 10.86
C THR A 15 7.01 8.82 10.39
N LEU A 16 6.30 7.95 9.67
CA LEU A 16 6.85 6.72 9.12
C LEU A 16 7.87 7.02 8.02
N THR A 17 8.87 6.17 7.88
CA THR A 17 9.76 6.13 6.72
C THR A 17 9.00 5.67 5.48
N LEU A 18 9.54 5.95 4.28
CA LEU A 18 8.92 5.45 3.03
C LEU A 18 8.82 3.92 3.03
N ALA A 19 9.79 3.21 3.60
CA ALA A 19 9.78 1.76 3.69
C ALA A 19 8.61 1.25 4.57
N GLU A 20 8.36 1.90 5.71
CA GLU A 20 7.23 1.56 6.56
C GLU A 20 5.89 1.89 5.89
N GLN A 21 5.77 3.05 5.24
CA GLN A 21 4.55 3.42 4.51
C GLN A 21 4.24 2.40 3.40
N MET A 22 5.23 2.08 2.56
CA MET A 22 5.06 1.13 1.46
C MET A 22 4.86 -0.31 1.96
N GLY A 23 5.50 -0.72 3.06
CA GLY A 23 5.28 -2.03 3.67
C GLY A 23 3.86 -2.19 4.25
N ASN A 24 3.33 -1.12 4.87
CA ASN A 24 1.95 -1.10 5.37
C ASN A 24 0.93 -1.12 4.21
N ILE A 25 1.17 -0.35 3.15
CA ILE A 25 0.38 -0.43 1.90
C ILE A 25 0.37 -1.87 1.37
N GLY A 26 1.54 -2.51 1.29
CA GLY A 26 1.69 -3.90 0.87
C GLY A 26 0.83 -4.89 1.66
N SER A 27 0.69 -4.67 2.96
CA SER A 27 -0.14 -5.52 3.82
C SER A 27 -1.63 -5.43 3.46
N GLU A 28 -2.13 -4.24 3.10
CA GLU A 28 -3.50 -4.07 2.59
C GLU A 28 -3.68 -4.66 1.18
N VAL A 29 -2.69 -4.48 0.28
CA VAL A 29 -2.69 -5.07 -1.06
C VAL A 29 -2.75 -6.61 -0.97
N GLY A 30 -1.93 -7.22 -0.12
CA GLY A 30 -1.94 -8.67 0.10
C GLY A 30 -3.26 -9.17 0.70
N ARG A 31 -3.87 -8.41 1.64
CA ARG A 31 -5.21 -8.72 2.17
C ARG A 31 -6.29 -8.66 1.10
N ALA A 32 -6.29 -7.61 0.27
CA ALA A 32 -7.23 -7.48 -0.84
C ALA A 32 -7.10 -8.67 -1.79
N GLY A 33 -5.87 -9.00 -2.21
CA GLY A 33 -5.59 -10.17 -3.04
C GLY A 33 -6.15 -11.48 -2.45
N SER A 34 -5.89 -11.73 -1.16
CA SER A 34 -6.37 -12.95 -0.49
C SER A 34 -7.90 -13.03 -0.37
N TRP A 35 -8.59 -11.91 -0.12
CA TRP A 35 -10.04 -11.91 -0.08
C TRP A 35 -10.68 -12.09 -1.46
N ARG A 36 -10.04 -11.54 -2.50
CA ARG A 36 -10.45 -11.75 -3.89
C ARG A 36 -10.33 -13.23 -4.28
N GLU A 37 -9.22 -13.89 -3.95
CA GLU A 37 -9.04 -15.34 -4.17
C GLU A 37 -10.14 -16.18 -3.51
N ARG A 38 -10.64 -15.73 -2.35
CA ARG A 38 -11.70 -16.40 -1.59
C ARG A 38 -13.12 -16.03 -2.04
N GLY A 39 -13.27 -15.17 -3.06
CA GLY A 39 -14.58 -14.67 -3.51
C GLY A 39 -15.30 -13.79 -2.50
N GLN A 40 -14.56 -13.21 -1.54
CA GLN A 40 -15.11 -12.45 -0.42
C GLN A 40 -15.13 -10.94 -0.75
N GLN A 41 -16.07 -10.53 -1.60
CA GLN A 41 -16.11 -9.18 -2.21
C GLN A 41 -16.11 -8.05 -1.17
N GLU A 42 -16.93 -8.12 -0.12
CA GLU A 42 -17.00 -7.07 0.90
C GLU A 42 -15.65 -6.86 1.62
N TYR A 43 -14.95 -7.95 1.92
CA TYR A 43 -13.64 -7.89 2.58
C TYR A 43 -12.54 -7.43 1.62
N PHE A 44 -12.64 -7.78 0.33
CA PHE A 44 -11.80 -7.24 -0.72
C PHE A 44 -11.97 -5.71 -0.81
N ASP A 45 -13.22 -5.21 -0.89
CA ASP A 45 -13.51 -3.79 -1.05
C ASP A 45 -12.94 -2.98 0.12
N LYS A 46 -13.15 -3.44 1.37
CA LYS A 46 -12.59 -2.80 2.56
C LYS A 46 -11.06 -2.74 2.55
N ALA A 47 -10.39 -3.84 2.21
CA ALA A 47 -8.93 -3.88 2.15
C ALA A 47 -8.38 -3.03 1.00
N PHE A 48 -9.08 -3.02 -0.13
CA PHE A 48 -8.69 -2.26 -1.31
C PHE A 48 -8.86 -0.75 -1.09
N GLU A 49 -10.00 -0.30 -0.56
CA GLU A 49 -10.22 1.09 -0.14
C GLU A 49 -9.15 1.55 0.85
N ARG A 50 -8.82 0.71 1.81
CA ARG A 50 -7.78 1.00 2.79
C ARG A 50 -6.39 1.13 2.15
N ALA A 51 -6.05 0.28 1.17
CA ALA A 51 -4.81 0.42 0.41
C ALA A 51 -4.75 1.76 -0.34
N LEU A 52 -5.85 2.17 -0.98
CA LEU A 52 -5.94 3.45 -1.69
C LEU A 52 -5.80 4.65 -0.74
N GLU A 53 -6.44 4.60 0.42
CA GLU A 53 -6.30 5.65 1.44
C GLU A 53 -4.84 5.81 1.88
N LEU A 54 -4.12 4.70 2.09
CA LEU A 54 -2.70 4.73 2.46
C LEU A 54 -1.81 5.24 1.32
N PHE A 55 -2.12 4.90 0.07
CA PHE A 55 -1.45 5.48 -1.08
C PHE A 55 -1.66 7.00 -1.15
N ASP A 56 -2.89 7.46 -0.97
CA ASP A 56 -3.23 8.88 -1.06
C ASP A 56 -2.55 9.68 0.07
N LEU A 57 -2.50 9.13 1.29
CA LEU A 57 -1.72 9.71 2.39
C LEU A 57 -0.22 9.77 2.05
N THR A 58 0.33 8.73 1.43
CA THR A 58 1.76 8.66 1.04
C THR A 58 2.09 9.59 -0.13
N LEU A 59 1.16 9.79 -1.07
CA LEU A 59 1.32 10.73 -2.18
C LEU A 59 1.24 12.19 -1.73
N ALA A 60 0.41 12.47 -0.72
CA ALA A 60 0.28 13.78 -0.08
C ALA A 60 1.49 14.17 0.80
N ASP A 61 2.40 13.23 1.06
CA ASP A 61 3.61 13.50 1.84
C ASP A 61 4.63 14.29 1.02
N GLU A 62 4.89 15.53 1.42
CA GLU A 62 5.83 16.44 0.73
C GLU A 62 7.29 15.96 0.80
N ARG A 63 7.63 15.04 1.71
CA ARG A 63 8.97 14.42 1.77
C ARG A 63 9.28 13.61 0.51
N TRP A 64 8.26 13.15 -0.22
CA TRP A 64 8.41 12.28 -1.39
C TRP A 64 8.25 12.99 -2.73
N LYS A 65 8.25 14.33 -2.77
CA LYS A 65 8.12 15.09 -4.03
C LYS A 65 9.12 14.67 -5.12
N GLY A 66 8.77 14.94 -6.38
CA GLY A 66 9.60 14.64 -7.55
C GLY A 66 9.54 13.18 -7.98
N ALA A 67 10.70 12.57 -8.23
CA ALA A 67 10.78 11.21 -8.78
C ALA A 67 10.11 10.16 -7.88
N ARG A 68 10.24 10.27 -6.55
CA ARG A 68 9.63 9.32 -5.61
C ARG A 68 8.11 9.33 -5.69
N ARG A 69 7.46 10.50 -5.69
CA ARG A 69 6.00 10.65 -5.84
C ARG A 69 5.49 10.01 -7.13
N ARG A 70 6.25 10.14 -8.23
CA ARG A 70 5.91 9.49 -9.50
C ARG A 70 5.94 7.97 -9.41
N GLU A 71 6.95 7.40 -8.76
CA GLU A 71 7.02 5.94 -8.55
C GLU A 71 5.91 5.44 -7.62
N ILE A 72 5.58 6.19 -6.57
CA ILE A 72 4.45 5.85 -5.68
C ILE A 72 3.13 5.85 -6.46
N ALA A 73 2.92 6.85 -7.32
CA ALA A 73 1.73 6.92 -8.17
C ALA A 73 1.66 5.74 -9.16
N ARG A 74 2.77 5.39 -9.79
CA ARG A 74 2.86 4.20 -10.66
C ARG A 74 2.53 2.91 -9.90
N ALA A 75 3.03 2.76 -8.68
CA ALA A 75 2.71 1.61 -7.84
C ALA A 75 1.20 1.56 -7.50
N ARG A 76 0.58 2.70 -7.21
CA ARG A 76 -0.87 2.81 -6.99
C ARG A 76 -1.66 2.39 -8.23
N ASP A 77 -1.27 2.87 -9.40
CA ASP A 77 -1.92 2.53 -10.66
C ASP A 77 -1.80 1.03 -10.98
N GLN A 78 -0.61 0.45 -10.80
CA GLN A 78 -0.39 -0.99 -10.98
C GLN A 78 -1.22 -1.83 -10.01
N VAL A 79 -1.36 -1.40 -8.76
CA VAL A 79 -2.23 -2.06 -7.77
C VAL A 79 -3.69 -2.00 -8.21
N CYS A 80 -4.17 -0.85 -8.69
CA CYS A 80 -5.53 -0.72 -9.19
C CYS A 80 -5.78 -1.64 -10.39
N GLU A 81 -4.85 -1.66 -11.34
CA GLU A 81 -4.92 -2.51 -12.53
C GLU A 81 -5.01 -3.99 -12.15
N VAL A 82 -4.07 -4.46 -11.31
CA VAL A 82 -4.00 -5.87 -10.94
C VAL A 82 -5.19 -6.30 -10.10
N LEU A 83 -5.64 -5.48 -9.15
CA LEU A 83 -6.72 -5.86 -8.24
C LEU A 83 -8.12 -5.77 -8.87
N LYS A 84 -8.35 -4.81 -9.79
CA LYS A 84 -9.66 -4.64 -10.45
C LYS A 84 -9.80 -5.46 -11.73
N TYR A 85 -8.75 -5.57 -12.53
CA TYR A 85 -8.81 -6.10 -13.89
C TYR A 85 -7.84 -7.27 -14.13
N GLY A 86 -6.76 -7.35 -13.36
CA GLY A 86 -5.75 -8.40 -13.50
C GLY A 86 -6.19 -9.77 -13.00
N GLY A 87 -5.67 -10.80 -13.66
CA GLY A 87 -5.71 -12.19 -13.19
C GLY A 87 -4.97 -12.37 -11.86
N VAL A 88 -5.37 -13.37 -11.09
CA VAL A 88 -5.04 -13.46 -9.66
C VAL A 88 -3.63 -13.98 -9.37
N ASP A 89 -2.89 -14.49 -10.35
CA ASP A 89 -1.73 -15.33 -10.04
C ASP A 89 -0.39 -14.58 -10.10
N GLU A 90 0.13 -14.29 -11.30
CA GLU A 90 1.51 -13.82 -11.43
C GLU A 90 1.69 -12.34 -11.08
N SER A 91 0.74 -11.49 -11.50
CA SER A 91 0.80 -10.05 -11.22
C SER A 91 0.62 -9.74 -9.74
N LEU A 92 -0.26 -10.47 -9.03
CA LEU A 92 -0.45 -10.31 -7.60
C LEU A 92 0.79 -10.75 -6.82
N LYS A 93 1.40 -11.88 -7.21
CA LYS A 93 2.68 -12.34 -6.64
C LYS A 93 3.80 -11.32 -6.85
N SER A 94 3.87 -10.71 -8.03
CA SER A 94 4.84 -9.64 -8.32
C SER A 94 4.63 -8.43 -7.42
N LEU A 95 3.39 -7.97 -7.23
CA LEU A 95 3.06 -6.89 -6.30
C LEU A 95 3.43 -7.24 -4.85
N ASN A 96 3.08 -8.45 -4.39
CA ASN A 96 3.43 -8.90 -3.04
C ASN A 96 4.95 -8.90 -2.83
N ASN A 97 5.72 -9.41 -3.80
CA ASN A 97 7.19 -9.37 -3.76
C ASN A 97 7.74 -7.94 -3.76
N TYR A 98 7.15 -7.04 -4.54
CA TYR A 98 7.54 -5.63 -4.58
C TYR A 98 7.36 -4.97 -3.20
N PHE A 99 6.18 -5.10 -2.58
CA PHE A 99 5.93 -4.49 -1.28
C PHE A 99 6.65 -5.19 -0.11
N PHE A 100 6.87 -6.51 -0.20
CA PHE A 100 7.59 -7.27 0.82
C PHE A 100 9.02 -6.75 1.02
N LYS A 101 9.68 -6.30 -0.05
CA LYS A 101 11.02 -5.67 0.05
C LYS A 101 11.02 -4.43 0.92
N PHE A 102 9.95 -3.62 0.88
CA PHE A 102 9.80 -2.45 1.74
C PHE A 102 9.54 -2.84 3.19
N ALA A 103 8.72 -3.87 3.44
CA ALA A 103 8.50 -4.39 4.79
C ALA A 103 9.79 -4.95 5.41
N LEU A 104 10.61 -5.65 4.62
CA LEU A 104 11.92 -6.13 5.04
C LEU A 104 12.87 -4.97 5.36
N ALA A 105 12.95 -3.97 4.47
CA ALA A 105 13.77 -2.78 4.68
C ALA A 105 13.35 -2.01 5.95
N ALA A 106 12.05 -1.86 6.19
CA ALA A 106 11.52 -1.24 7.41
C ALA A 106 12.00 -1.97 8.68
N ARG A 107 11.98 -3.32 8.67
CA ARG A 107 12.46 -4.13 9.79
C ARG A 107 13.97 -3.98 10.02
N MET A 108 14.76 -3.96 8.96
CA MET A 108 16.22 -3.81 9.06
C MET A 108 16.60 -2.43 9.62
N LEU A 109 15.91 -1.37 9.20
CA LEU A 109 16.14 -0.02 9.69
C LEU A 109 15.74 0.14 11.16
N ALA A 110 14.64 -0.48 11.58
CA ALA A 110 14.18 -0.43 12.98
C ALA A 110 15.11 -1.18 13.96
N GLY A 111 15.83 -2.20 13.50
CA GLY A 111 16.83 -2.92 14.30
C GLY A 111 18.23 -2.29 14.29
N SER A 112 18.42 -1.21 13.51
CA SER A 112 19.70 -0.49 13.37
C SER A 112 19.70 0.85 14.12
N ALA A 113 18.62 1.16 14.84
CA ALA A 113 18.41 2.36 15.66
C ALA A 113 18.44 1.99 17.15
#